data_AF-A0A1G3J8D1-F1
#
_entry.id   AF-A0A1G3J8D1-F1
#
_cell.length_a   1.000
_cell.length_b   1.000
_cell.length_c   1.000
_cell.angle_alpha   90.00
_cell.angle_beta   90.00
_cell.angle_gamma   90.00
#
_symmetry.space_group_name_H-M   'P 1'
#
loop_
_entity.id
_entity.type
_entity.pdbx_description
1 polymer ?
#
loop_
_entity_poly.entity_id
_entity_poly.type
_entity_poly.pdbx_seq_one_letter_code
_entity_poly.pdbx_strand_id
1 'polypeptide(L)'
;MTLRFSRELKIFLNENHDNCTSCGNHFQNNELTHLGYKADNSFIYACNSCRHNVAETVVRYGYSKRSYEIPPNEAYLWRYLDFSKFVSMLFKKALYFTKTSLFKDPFEGAIGIFDNKKSYDRSMLFALLVAHMTAPINGREALPPSKEITDEALAILDRIDKNTLSADDEKLVAKAQALSQQMEDVRPLRREYTFVNCWHENPYESDAMWMLYSKDISNAISIRTTYQRLYLALDKDPDISIGRINYIDFNKSFSGTNSTQWYKRFSFAHEKEVRAVFLNPNYKEQPGIEFPVDLDILIDKIYVSPSADNWFVDLVKDITSKYGLDKEILHSDLAKKPLY
;
A
#
# COMPACT_ATOMS: atom_id res chain seq x y z
N MET A 1 23.83 9.80 13.09
CA MET A 1 22.61 10.03 12.27
C MET A 1 22.60 11.51 11.96
N THR A 2 22.69 11.85 10.68
CA THR A 2 22.62 13.24 10.22
C THR A 2 21.19 13.60 9.86
N LEU A 3 20.84 14.89 9.90
CA LEU A 3 19.51 15.38 9.54
C LEU A 3 19.31 15.51 8.01
N ARG A 4 20.22 14.96 7.19
CA ARG A 4 20.23 15.06 5.72
C ARG A 4 19.32 14.01 5.06
N PHE A 5 18.11 13.83 5.56
CA PHE A 5 17.14 12.91 4.95
C PHE A 5 16.30 13.63 3.90
N SER A 6 16.89 13.84 2.71
CA SER A 6 16.24 14.57 1.61
C SER A 6 15.14 13.75 0.94
N ARG A 7 14.30 14.43 0.13
CA ARG A 7 13.27 13.80 -0.69
C ARG A 7 13.87 12.78 -1.66
N GLU A 8 14.97 13.14 -2.31
CA GLU A 8 15.67 12.31 -3.30
C GLU A 8 16.26 11.06 -2.65
N LEU A 9 16.78 11.16 -1.42
CA LEU A 9 17.27 10.00 -0.68
C LEU A 9 16.12 9.04 -0.29
N LYS A 10 14.93 9.57 0.05
CA LYS A 10 13.74 8.72 0.27
C LYS A 10 13.29 8.02 -1.02
N ILE A 11 13.29 8.72 -2.14
CA ILE A 11 12.97 8.13 -3.46
C ILE A 11 13.96 7.01 -3.77
N PHE A 12 15.26 7.28 -3.62
CA PHE A 12 16.32 6.29 -3.80
C PHE A 12 16.11 5.07 -2.90
N LEU A 13 15.76 5.27 -1.63
CA LEU A 13 15.44 4.17 -0.72
C LEU A 13 14.24 3.35 -1.23
N ASN A 14 13.16 4.00 -1.67
CA ASN A 14 11.97 3.31 -2.17
C ASN A 14 12.29 2.49 -3.43
N GLU A 15 13.05 3.04 -4.38
CA GLU A 15 13.46 2.34 -5.61
C GLU A 15 14.43 1.17 -5.35
N ASN A 16 15.20 1.20 -4.26
CA ASN A 16 16.23 0.20 -3.93
C ASN A 16 15.93 -0.63 -2.66
N HIS A 17 14.70 -0.55 -2.15
CA HIS A 17 14.32 -1.04 -0.82
C HIS A 17 14.71 -2.49 -0.52
N ASP A 18 14.68 -3.37 -1.52
CA ASP A 18 14.87 -4.81 -1.33
C ASP A 18 16.33 -5.27 -1.52
N ASN A 19 17.22 -4.41 -2.04
CA ASN A 19 18.58 -4.81 -2.40
C ASN A 19 19.65 -3.82 -1.94
N CYS A 20 20.80 -4.35 -1.54
CA CYS A 20 21.97 -3.55 -1.28
C CYS A 20 22.50 -2.93 -2.58
N THR A 21 22.49 -1.61 -2.66
CA THR A 21 23.00 -0.83 -3.80
C THR A 21 24.53 -0.92 -4.01
N SER A 22 25.25 -1.52 -3.05
CA SER A 22 26.70 -1.71 -3.14
C SER A 22 27.11 -3.08 -3.68
N CYS A 23 26.39 -4.15 -3.32
CA CYS A 23 26.78 -5.53 -3.68
C CYS A 23 25.66 -6.32 -4.39
N GLY A 24 24.47 -5.76 -4.51
CA GLY A 24 23.30 -6.42 -5.09
C GLY A 24 22.62 -7.46 -4.20
N ASN A 25 23.10 -7.68 -2.97
CA ASN A 25 22.49 -8.64 -2.05
C ASN A 25 21.03 -8.29 -1.74
N HIS A 26 20.12 -9.25 -1.88
CA HIS A 26 18.74 -9.12 -1.45
C HIS A 26 18.66 -9.21 0.08
N PHE A 27 18.03 -8.22 0.72
CA PHE A 27 17.96 -8.17 2.17
C PHE A 27 17.10 -9.29 2.75
N GLN A 28 17.52 -9.80 3.91
CA GLN A 28 16.70 -10.70 4.73
C GLN A 28 15.95 -9.92 5.80
N ASN A 29 14.77 -10.39 6.19
CA ASN A 29 13.96 -9.71 7.20
C ASN A 29 14.73 -9.54 8.52
N ASN A 30 14.68 -8.34 9.10
CA ASN A 30 15.46 -7.88 10.25
C ASN A 30 16.98 -7.74 10.03
N GLU A 31 17.49 -7.91 8.81
CA GLU A 31 18.90 -7.60 8.50
C GLU A 31 19.17 -6.11 8.73
N LEU A 32 20.26 -5.79 9.44
CA LEU A 32 20.65 -4.40 9.69
C LEU A 32 21.12 -3.73 8.39
N THR A 33 20.45 -2.64 8.02
CA THR A 33 20.77 -1.85 6.83
C THR A 33 21.25 -0.45 7.20
N HIS A 34 21.97 0.16 6.26
CA HIS A 34 22.59 1.47 6.41
C HIS A 34 22.23 2.34 5.20
N LEU A 35 21.43 3.38 5.42
CA LEU A 35 21.10 4.37 4.39
C LEU A 35 21.90 5.66 4.64
N GLY A 36 22.48 6.21 3.57
CA GLY A 36 23.16 7.48 3.64
C GLY A 36 23.92 7.83 2.37
N TYR A 37 25.13 8.38 2.55
CA TYR A 37 25.94 8.93 1.47
C TYR A 37 27.31 8.26 1.41
N LYS A 38 27.83 8.10 0.19
CA LYS A 38 29.23 7.77 -0.07
C LYS A 38 30.11 9.03 0.05
N ALA A 39 31.43 8.84 -0.04
CA ALA A 39 32.40 9.94 0.06
C ALA A 39 32.24 10.99 -1.05
N ASP A 40 31.69 10.61 -2.21
CA ASP A 40 31.38 11.51 -3.34
C ASP A 40 29.99 12.17 -3.25
N ASN A 41 29.31 12.06 -2.10
CA ASN A 41 27.93 12.50 -1.86
C ASN A 41 26.85 11.76 -2.69
N SER A 42 27.16 10.67 -3.39
CA SER A 42 26.13 9.80 -3.99
C SER A 42 25.39 8.99 -2.92
N PHE A 43 24.14 8.62 -3.19
CA PHE A 43 23.34 7.83 -2.25
C PHE A 43 23.82 6.39 -2.16
N ILE A 44 23.64 5.79 -0.98
CA ILE A 44 23.90 4.37 -0.74
C ILE A 44 22.90 3.80 0.25
N TYR A 45 22.39 2.61 -0.08
CA TYR A 45 21.64 1.74 0.81
C TYR A 45 22.37 0.40 0.90
N ALA A 46 22.98 0.13 2.05
CA ALA A 46 23.96 -0.93 2.23
C ALA A 46 23.52 -1.99 3.25
N CYS A 47 23.84 -3.26 2.98
CA CYS A 47 23.83 -4.31 3.99
C CYS A 47 24.95 -4.07 5.01
N ASN A 48 24.89 -4.78 6.14
CA ASN A 48 25.87 -4.62 7.19
C ASN A 48 27.32 -4.92 6.73
N SER A 49 27.50 -5.89 5.82
CA SER A 49 28.82 -6.20 5.24
C SER A 49 29.39 -5.06 4.38
N CYS A 50 28.52 -4.28 3.73
CA CYS A 50 28.89 -3.13 2.89
C CYS A 50 28.91 -1.79 3.64
N ARG A 51 28.74 -1.79 4.98
CA ARG A 51 28.66 -0.55 5.77
C ARG A 51 29.88 0.37 5.62
N HIS A 52 31.05 -0.20 5.30
CA HIS A 52 32.29 0.55 5.10
C HIS A 52 32.25 1.48 3.88
N ASN A 53 31.33 1.24 2.94
CA ASN A 53 31.11 2.11 1.78
C ASN A 53 30.21 3.31 2.10
N VAL A 54 29.65 3.38 3.32
CA VAL A 54 28.79 4.47 3.79
C VAL A 54 29.67 5.49 4.52
N ALA A 55 29.98 6.62 3.88
CA ALA A 55 30.78 7.68 4.48
C ALA A 55 29.98 8.48 5.52
N GLU A 56 28.70 8.72 5.25
CA GLU A 56 27.79 9.43 6.16
C GLU A 56 26.50 8.61 6.32
N THR A 57 26.20 8.18 7.55
CA THR A 57 24.96 7.45 7.85
C THR A 57 23.82 8.38 8.25
N VAL A 58 22.74 8.35 7.46
CA VAL A 58 21.49 9.06 7.75
C VAL A 58 20.65 8.24 8.74
N VAL A 59 20.29 7.01 8.38
CA VAL A 59 19.47 6.11 9.21
C VAL A 59 19.99 4.67 9.15
N ARG A 60 19.82 3.95 10.25
CA ARG A 60 20.07 2.50 10.38
C ARG A 60 18.85 1.84 10.98
N TYR A 61 18.39 0.77 10.37
CA TYR A 61 17.23 0.02 10.83
C TYR A 61 17.28 -1.41 10.33
N GLY A 62 16.46 -2.29 10.89
CA GLY A 62 16.27 -3.64 10.36
C GLY A 62 15.37 -3.61 9.13
N TYR A 63 15.83 -4.16 8.01
CA TYR A 63 15.00 -4.30 6.81
C TYR A 63 13.72 -5.08 7.14
N SER A 64 12.59 -4.63 6.59
CA SER A 64 11.36 -5.42 6.59
C SER A 64 10.78 -5.48 5.19
N LYS A 65 10.29 -6.65 4.79
CA LYS A 65 9.64 -6.80 3.47
C LYS A 65 8.37 -5.95 3.43
N ARG A 66 8.08 -5.37 2.26
CA ARG A 66 6.79 -4.69 2.02
C ARG A 66 5.64 -5.65 2.24
N SER A 67 4.54 -5.14 2.79
CA SER A 67 3.28 -5.87 2.96
C SER A 67 2.48 -6.00 1.66
N TYR A 68 3.02 -5.53 0.54
CA TYR A 68 2.37 -5.50 -0.76
C TYR A 68 3.42 -5.73 -1.85
N GLU A 69 2.96 -6.16 -3.02
CA GLU A 69 3.81 -6.34 -4.19
C GLU A 69 3.73 -5.12 -5.12
N ILE A 70 4.86 -4.75 -5.72
CA ILE A 70 4.93 -3.70 -6.74
C ILE A 70 4.67 -4.35 -8.11
N PRO A 71 3.69 -3.86 -8.90
CA PRO A 71 3.53 -4.31 -10.28
C PRO A 71 4.79 -4.05 -11.12
N PRO A 72 5.05 -4.85 -12.17
CA PRO A 72 6.07 -4.52 -13.16
C PRO A 72 5.84 -3.14 -13.79
N ASN A 73 6.90 -2.45 -14.20
CA ASN A 73 6.84 -1.10 -14.78
C ASN A 73 5.83 -0.96 -15.93
N GLU A 74 5.76 -1.97 -16.79
CA GLU A 74 4.90 -2.02 -17.98
C GLU A 74 3.50 -2.60 -17.70
N ALA A 75 3.18 -2.94 -16.44
CA ALA A 75 1.86 -3.48 -16.10
C ALA A 75 0.77 -2.45 -16.43
N TYR A 76 -0.18 -2.83 -17.29
CA TYR A 76 -1.29 -1.97 -17.66
C TYR A 76 -2.28 -1.81 -16.51
N LEU A 77 -2.56 -0.55 -16.20
CA LEU A 77 -3.49 -0.14 -15.16
C LEU A 77 -4.64 0.64 -15.81
N TRP A 78 -5.85 0.28 -15.43
CA TRP A 78 -7.07 0.86 -15.96
C TRP A 78 -7.86 1.56 -14.86
N ARG A 79 -8.45 2.70 -15.19
CA ARG A 79 -9.41 3.36 -14.31
C ARG A 79 -10.67 3.66 -15.10
N TYR A 80 -11.77 3.09 -14.64
CA TYR A 80 -13.11 3.27 -15.17
C TYR A 80 -13.80 4.36 -14.36
N LEU A 81 -14.41 5.33 -15.05
CA LEU A 81 -14.99 6.51 -14.42
C LEU A 81 -16.11 7.12 -15.25
N ASP A 82 -17.07 7.73 -14.54
CA ASP A 82 -18.10 8.58 -15.15
C ASP A 82 -17.46 9.79 -15.85
N PHE A 83 -18.08 10.26 -16.94
CA PHE A 83 -17.63 11.46 -17.68
C PHE A 83 -17.33 12.66 -16.78
N SER A 84 -18.18 12.93 -15.79
CA SER A 84 -18.01 14.07 -14.87
C SER A 84 -16.73 13.98 -14.02
N LYS A 85 -16.35 12.77 -13.58
CA LYS A 85 -15.09 12.54 -12.86
C LYS A 85 -13.89 12.72 -13.80
N PHE A 86 -14.02 12.32 -15.06
CA PHE A 86 -12.99 12.50 -16.06
C PHE A 86 -12.75 13.99 -16.32
N VAL A 87 -13.81 14.76 -16.56
CA VAL A 87 -13.72 16.22 -16.72
C VAL A 87 -13.15 16.89 -15.47
N SER A 88 -13.54 16.45 -14.27
CA SER A 88 -12.94 16.95 -13.02
C SER A 88 -11.43 16.70 -12.97
N MET A 89 -10.96 15.53 -13.40
CA MET A 89 -9.53 15.21 -13.44
C MET A 89 -8.79 16.07 -14.47
N LEU A 90 -9.36 16.29 -15.66
CA LEU A 90 -8.77 17.18 -16.68
C LEU A 90 -8.66 18.62 -16.18
N PHE A 91 -9.73 19.14 -15.59
CA PHE A 91 -9.77 20.51 -15.06
C PHE A 91 -8.76 20.72 -13.93
N LYS A 92 -8.70 19.79 -12.98
CA LYS A 92 -7.84 19.91 -11.79
C LYS A 92 -6.40 19.47 -12.01
N LYS A 93 -6.13 18.72 -13.09
CA LYS A 93 -4.84 18.06 -13.35
C LYS A 93 -4.35 17.31 -12.11
N ALA A 94 -5.25 16.56 -11.48
CA ALA A 94 -5.00 15.93 -10.20
C ALA A 94 -5.75 14.59 -10.08
N LEU A 95 -5.15 13.65 -9.36
CA LEU A 95 -5.81 12.44 -8.90
C LEU A 95 -6.40 12.67 -7.51
N TYR A 96 -7.69 12.36 -7.36
CA TYR A 96 -8.36 12.38 -6.06
C TYR A 96 -8.12 11.08 -5.31
N PHE A 97 -7.59 11.18 -4.10
CA PHE A 97 -7.39 10.07 -3.17
C PHE A 97 -8.49 10.13 -2.10
N THR A 98 -9.34 9.12 -2.07
CA THR A 98 -10.48 9.05 -1.16
C THR A 98 -10.03 8.50 0.19
N LYS A 99 -10.51 9.08 1.29
CA LYS A 99 -10.30 8.52 2.64
C LYS A 99 -10.93 7.14 2.75
N THR A 100 -10.18 6.16 3.28
CA THR A 100 -10.65 4.76 3.38
C THR A 100 -11.85 4.55 4.30
N SER A 101 -12.08 5.43 5.28
CA SER A 101 -13.30 5.36 6.12
C SER A 101 -14.59 5.65 5.33
N LEU A 102 -14.49 6.28 4.15
CA LEU A 102 -15.62 6.56 3.26
C LEU A 102 -15.91 5.42 2.26
N PHE A 103 -15.15 4.33 2.30
CA PHE A 103 -15.40 3.18 1.44
C PHE A 103 -16.65 2.44 1.90
N LYS A 104 -17.44 1.93 0.95
CA LYS A 104 -18.67 1.17 1.24
C LYS A 104 -18.37 -0.16 1.95
N ASP A 105 -17.23 -0.77 1.64
CA ASP A 105 -16.84 -2.03 2.27
C ASP A 105 -16.30 -1.77 3.69
N PRO A 106 -16.96 -2.29 4.75
CA PRO A 106 -16.49 -2.11 6.13
C PRO A 106 -15.16 -2.80 6.43
N PHE A 107 -14.65 -3.69 5.55
CA PHE A 107 -13.36 -4.36 5.75
C PHE A 107 -12.18 -3.58 5.16
N GLU A 108 -12.41 -2.42 4.55
CA GLU A 108 -11.34 -1.57 4.02
C GLU A 108 -10.53 -0.96 5.17
N GLY A 109 -9.46 -1.64 5.59
CA GLY A 109 -8.68 -1.33 6.79
C GLY A 109 -8.96 -2.23 8.00
N ALA A 110 -9.71 -3.33 7.83
CA ALA A 110 -9.91 -4.33 8.88
C ALA A 110 -8.72 -5.32 8.99
N ILE A 111 -8.53 -5.90 10.17
CA ILE A 111 -7.58 -7.00 10.41
C ILE A 111 -8.27 -8.36 10.34
N GLY A 112 -9.53 -8.48 10.74
CA GLY A 112 -10.20 -9.76 10.95
C GLY A 112 -11.69 -9.60 11.12
N ILE A 113 -12.43 -10.72 11.06
CA ILE A 113 -13.80 -10.77 11.54
C ILE A 113 -13.83 -10.72 13.07
N PHE A 114 -14.92 -10.19 13.62
CA PHE A 114 -15.10 -10.07 15.07
C PHE A 114 -15.12 -11.44 15.77
N ASP A 115 -15.74 -12.44 15.17
CA ASP A 115 -15.84 -13.80 15.75
C ASP A 115 -14.48 -14.43 16.04
N ASN A 116 -13.44 -14.02 15.31
CA ASN A 116 -12.07 -14.48 15.49
C ASN A 116 -11.26 -13.64 16.48
N LYS A 117 -11.87 -12.69 17.22
CA LYS A 117 -11.14 -11.79 18.14
C LYS A 117 -10.30 -12.56 19.15
N LYS A 118 -10.85 -13.60 19.79
CA LYS A 118 -10.10 -14.41 20.78
C LYS A 118 -8.84 -15.04 20.19
N SER A 119 -8.92 -15.53 18.95
CA SER A 119 -7.78 -16.10 18.22
C SER A 119 -6.75 -15.03 17.86
N TYR A 120 -7.22 -13.85 17.43
CA TYR A 120 -6.38 -12.69 17.16
C TYR A 120 -5.64 -12.23 18.42
N ASP A 121 -6.36 -12.03 19.54
CA ASP A 121 -5.82 -11.56 20.82
C ASP A 121 -4.75 -12.53 21.32
N ARG A 122 -4.99 -13.84 21.23
CA ARG A 122 -3.98 -14.87 21.57
C ARG A 122 -2.73 -14.74 20.70
N SER A 123 -2.91 -14.57 19.38
CA SER A 123 -1.80 -14.45 18.42
C SER A 123 -1.00 -13.16 18.63
N MET A 124 -1.69 -12.05 18.92
CA MET A 124 -1.06 -10.77 19.24
C MET A 124 -0.29 -10.86 20.56
N LEU A 125 -0.90 -11.45 21.59
CA LEU A 125 -0.26 -11.65 22.88
C LEU A 125 1.00 -12.50 22.75
N PHE A 126 0.95 -13.60 21.98
CA PHE A 126 2.13 -14.39 21.62
C PHE A 126 3.25 -13.51 21.05
N ALA A 127 2.95 -12.73 20.01
CA ALA A 127 3.93 -11.88 19.35
C ALA A 127 4.53 -10.83 20.30
N LEU A 128 3.71 -10.24 21.17
CA LEU A 128 4.15 -9.24 22.14
C LEU A 128 4.96 -9.83 23.29
N LEU A 129 4.69 -11.07 23.70
CA LEU A 129 5.52 -11.81 24.66
C LEU A 129 6.92 -12.07 24.06
N VAL A 130 6.97 -12.61 22.84
CA VAL A 130 8.24 -12.82 22.12
C VAL A 130 8.99 -11.49 21.96
N ALA A 131 8.31 -10.41 21.58
CA ALA A 131 8.91 -9.09 21.45
C ALA A 131 9.49 -8.57 22.78
N HIS A 132 8.78 -8.75 23.90
CA HIS A 132 9.29 -8.37 25.22
C HIS A 132 10.52 -9.18 25.65
N MET A 133 10.51 -10.49 25.38
CA MET A 133 11.62 -11.38 25.75
C MET A 133 12.88 -11.11 24.91
N THR A 134 12.67 -10.76 23.64
CA THR A 134 13.76 -10.44 22.70
C THR A 134 14.24 -9.00 22.79
N ALA A 135 13.47 -8.10 23.41
CA ALA A 135 13.84 -6.71 23.57
C ALA A 135 15.23 -6.56 24.25
N PRO A 136 16.00 -5.52 23.87
CA PRO A 136 17.23 -5.19 24.57
C PRO A 136 16.92 -4.78 26.01
N ILE A 137 17.79 -5.18 26.94
CA ILE A 137 17.74 -4.77 28.35
C ILE A 137 19.10 -4.20 28.75
N ASN A 138 19.18 -3.56 29.91
CA ASN A 138 20.44 -2.99 30.39
C ASN A 138 21.55 -4.04 30.38
N GLY A 139 22.58 -3.84 29.56
CA GLY A 139 23.71 -4.74 29.41
C GLY A 139 23.51 -5.94 28.47
N ARG A 140 22.37 -6.07 27.79
CA ARG A 140 22.12 -7.14 26.79
C ARG A 140 21.46 -6.57 25.53
N GLU A 141 22.06 -6.86 24.38
CA GLU A 141 21.47 -6.53 23.09
C GLU A 141 20.15 -7.29 22.85
N ALA A 142 19.41 -6.87 21.81
CA ALA A 142 18.22 -7.59 21.39
C ALA A 142 18.59 -9.03 21.00
N LEU A 143 17.79 -10.00 21.43
CA LEU A 143 17.97 -11.39 21.04
C LEU A 143 17.21 -11.67 19.74
N PRO A 144 17.71 -12.55 18.88
CA PRO A 144 16.88 -13.10 17.81
C PRO A 144 15.76 -13.95 18.44
N PRO A 145 14.56 -14.01 17.82
CA PRO A 145 13.57 -15.01 18.17
C PRO A 145 14.20 -16.41 18.06
N SER A 146 14.18 -17.17 19.14
CA SER A 146 14.68 -18.55 19.19
C SER A 146 13.55 -19.52 19.52
N LYS A 147 13.76 -20.81 19.25
CA LYS A 147 12.78 -21.84 19.58
C LYS A 147 12.43 -21.84 21.07
N GLU A 148 13.44 -21.67 21.92
CA GLU A 148 13.28 -21.60 23.37
C GLU A 148 12.39 -20.42 23.79
N ILE A 149 12.59 -19.25 23.18
CA ILE A 149 11.76 -18.07 23.46
C ILE A 149 10.32 -18.29 22.98
N THR A 150 10.13 -18.88 21.79
CA THR A 150 8.79 -19.15 21.28
C THR A 150 8.07 -20.22 22.09
N ASP A 151 8.78 -21.26 22.52
CA ASP A 151 8.21 -22.35 23.35
C ASP A 151 7.80 -21.81 24.73
N GLU A 152 8.61 -20.93 25.33
CA GLU A 152 8.24 -20.27 26.60
C GLU A 152 7.06 -19.33 26.43
N ALA A 153 6.99 -18.55 25.33
CA ALA A 153 5.83 -17.71 25.06
C ALA A 153 4.54 -18.54 24.89
N LEU A 154 4.62 -19.72 24.25
CA LEU A 154 3.50 -20.67 24.18
C LEU A 154 3.13 -21.21 25.57
N ALA A 155 4.12 -21.58 26.38
CA ALA A 155 3.90 -22.06 27.74
C ALA A 155 3.20 -21.01 28.62
N ILE A 156 3.57 -19.72 28.48
CA ILE A 156 2.88 -18.61 29.16
C ILE A 156 1.40 -18.58 28.75
N LEU A 157 1.08 -18.67 27.45
CA LEU A 157 -0.31 -18.67 26.99
C LEU A 157 -1.12 -19.85 27.54
N ASP A 158 -0.52 -21.03 27.64
CA ASP A 158 -1.15 -22.19 28.28
C ASP A 158 -1.38 -21.97 29.79
N ARG A 159 -0.43 -21.29 30.47
CA ARG A 159 -0.61 -20.89 31.87
C ARG A 159 -1.74 -19.88 32.04
N ILE A 160 -1.93 -18.95 31.08
CA ILE A 160 -3.09 -18.03 31.05
C ILE A 160 -4.39 -18.84 30.97
N ASP A 161 -4.51 -19.76 30.02
CA ASP A 161 -5.74 -20.53 29.82
C ASP A 161 -6.11 -21.39 31.05
N LYS A 162 -5.09 -21.88 31.77
CA LYS A 162 -5.25 -22.68 32.98
C LYS A 162 -5.38 -21.83 34.26
N ASN A 163 -5.24 -20.51 34.17
CA ASN A 163 -5.18 -19.60 35.32
C ASN A 163 -4.11 -19.99 36.35
N THR A 164 -2.88 -20.25 35.87
CA THR A 164 -1.74 -20.76 36.66
C THR A 164 -0.47 -19.93 36.46
N LEU A 165 -0.62 -18.62 36.19
CA LEU A 165 0.52 -17.72 35.99
C LEU A 165 1.33 -17.57 37.27
N SER A 166 2.65 -17.47 37.12
CA SER A 166 3.51 -16.97 38.21
C SER A 166 3.40 -15.46 38.34
N ALA A 167 3.79 -14.90 39.49
CA ALA A 167 3.78 -13.44 39.70
C ALA A 167 4.66 -12.67 38.71
N ASP A 168 5.70 -13.30 38.15
CA ASP A 168 6.54 -12.68 37.12
C ASP A 168 5.92 -12.78 35.72
N ASP A 169 5.24 -13.90 35.41
CA ASP A 169 4.44 -14.00 34.19
C ASP A 169 3.30 -12.98 34.19
N GLU A 170 2.63 -12.77 35.32
CA GLU A 170 1.55 -11.78 35.44
C GLU A 170 2.01 -10.38 35.04
N LYS A 171 3.19 -9.95 35.50
CA LYS A 171 3.76 -8.65 35.14
C LYS A 171 4.07 -8.56 33.64
N LEU A 172 4.62 -9.63 33.06
CA LEU A 172 4.97 -9.68 31.65
C LEU A 172 3.72 -9.66 30.76
N VAL A 173 2.73 -10.50 31.09
CA VAL A 173 1.44 -10.57 30.40
C VAL A 173 0.70 -9.24 30.49
N ALA A 174 0.67 -8.59 31.66
CA ALA A 174 0.02 -7.29 31.84
C ALA A 174 0.63 -6.22 30.92
N LYS A 175 1.97 -6.19 30.77
CA LYS A 175 2.64 -5.26 29.82
C LYS A 175 2.28 -5.56 28.38
N ALA A 176 2.29 -6.84 27.99
CA ALA A 176 1.94 -7.25 26.63
C ALA A 176 0.46 -6.95 26.31
N GLN A 177 -0.46 -7.20 27.24
CA GLN A 177 -1.88 -6.86 27.11
C GLN A 177 -2.09 -5.34 27.02
N ALA A 178 -1.41 -4.55 27.85
CA ALA A 178 -1.51 -3.09 27.79
C ALA A 178 -1.06 -2.55 26.42
N LEU A 179 0.03 -3.08 25.87
CA LEU A 179 0.50 -2.71 24.54
C LEU A 179 -0.48 -3.16 23.44
N SER A 180 -1.04 -4.37 23.55
CA SER A 180 -2.08 -4.86 22.64
C SER A 180 -3.29 -3.92 22.63
N GLN A 181 -3.75 -3.49 23.81
CA GLN A 181 -4.89 -2.58 23.94
C GLN A 181 -4.59 -1.22 23.30
N GLN A 182 -3.40 -0.64 23.54
CA GLN A 182 -3.00 0.61 22.89
C GLN A 182 -3.01 0.49 21.36
N MET A 183 -2.58 -0.65 20.82
CA MET A 183 -2.62 -0.90 19.38
C MET A 183 -4.06 -1.05 18.87
N GLU A 184 -4.95 -1.69 19.62
CA GLU A 184 -6.38 -1.80 19.29
C GLU A 184 -7.06 -0.43 19.28
N ASP A 185 -6.75 0.45 20.23
CA ASP A 185 -7.38 1.78 20.34
C ASP A 185 -7.05 2.70 19.16
N VAL A 186 -5.82 2.62 18.62
CA VAL A 186 -5.37 3.45 17.49
C VAL A 186 -5.87 2.92 16.14
N ARG A 187 -6.16 1.63 16.06
CA ARG A 187 -6.41 0.94 14.79
C ARG A 187 -7.62 1.47 14.01
N PRO A 188 -8.79 1.76 14.61
CA PRO A 188 -9.92 2.37 13.89
C PRO A 188 -9.54 3.72 13.29
N LEU A 189 -8.70 4.51 13.98
CA LEU A 189 -8.29 5.84 13.55
C LEU A 189 -7.46 5.82 12.27
N ARG A 190 -6.77 4.71 11.98
CA ARG A 190 -5.91 4.60 10.80
C ARG A 190 -6.68 4.81 9.50
N ARG A 191 -7.93 4.37 9.45
CA ARG A 191 -8.80 4.57 8.28
C ARG A 191 -9.11 6.04 8.03
N GLU A 192 -9.08 6.86 9.07
CA GLU A 192 -9.39 8.30 8.99
C GLU A 192 -8.29 9.12 8.34
N TYR A 193 -7.06 8.61 8.30
CA TYR A 193 -5.92 9.28 7.68
C TYR A 193 -5.20 8.43 6.61
N THR A 194 -5.86 7.38 6.14
CA THR A 194 -5.45 6.63 4.95
C THR A 194 -6.24 7.10 3.75
N PHE A 195 -5.55 7.58 2.72
CA PHE A 195 -6.13 8.10 1.48
C PHE A 195 -5.66 7.22 0.32
N VAL A 196 -6.59 6.78 -0.52
CA VAL A 196 -6.30 5.80 -1.56
C VAL A 196 -6.85 6.19 -2.92
N ASN A 197 -6.11 5.84 -3.97
CA ASN A 197 -6.49 5.98 -5.35
C ASN A 197 -6.26 4.64 -6.06
N CYS A 198 -7.33 4.06 -6.61
CA CYS A 198 -7.35 2.66 -7.04
C CYS A 198 -7.37 2.52 -8.56
N TRP A 199 -6.71 1.47 -9.05
CA TRP A 199 -6.57 1.09 -10.45
C TRP A 199 -6.78 -0.42 -10.61
N HIS A 200 -7.21 -0.85 -11.79
CA HIS A 200 -7.41 -2.23 -12.17
C HIS A 200 -6.22 -2.72 -13.01
N GLU A 201 -5.42 -3.66 -12.51
CA GLU A 201 -4.33 -4.24 -13.29
C GLU A 201 -4.85 -5.33 -14.22
N ASN A 202 -4.77 -5.11 -15.54
CA ASN A 202 -5.18 -6.09 -16.52
C ASN A 202 -4.55 -5.81 -17.89
N PRO A 203 -4.16 -6.82 -18.68
CA PRO A 203 -3.65 -6.59 -20.03
C PRO A 203 -4.68 -6.01 -21.01
N TYR A 204 -5.97 -6.21 -20.72
CA TYR A 204 -7.10 -5.83 -21.58
C TYR A 204 -8.19 -5.11 -20.78
N GLU A 205 -9.15 -4.52 -21.50
CA GLU A 205 -10.37 -3.98 -20.89
C GLU A 205 -11.18 -5.08 -20.17
N SER A 206 -11.98 -4.67 -19.17
CA SER A 206 -12.84 -5.56 -18.39
C SER A 206 -14.28 -5.08 -18.45
N ASP A 207 -15.12 -5.88 -19.09
CA ASP A 207 -16.57 -5.65 -19.22
C ASP A 207 -17.25 -5.48 -17.85
N ALA A 208 -16.88 -6.31 -16.86
CA ALA A 208 -17.38 -6.20 -15.50
C ALA A 208 -16.99 -4.86 -14.84
N MET A 209 -15.77 -4.36 -15.08
CA MET A 209 -15.31 -3.11 -14.47
C MET A 209 -16.01 -1.89 -15.07
N TRP A 210 -16.35 -1.91 -16.36
CA TRP A 210 -17.21 -0.90 -16.99
C TRP A 210 -18.54 -0.78 -16.23
N MET A 211 -19.19 -1.90 -15.95
CA MET A 211 -20.49 -1.94 -15.24
C MET A 211 -20.38 -1.55 -13.76
N LEU A 212 -19.33 -1.98 -13.06
CA LEU A 212 -19.20 -1.75 -11.62
C LEU A 212 -18.87 -0.30 -11.26
N TYR A 213 -18.10 0.39 -12.11
CA TYR A 213 -17.53 1.71 -11.80
C TYR A 213 -18.16 2.87 -12.57
N SER A 214 -19.14 2.59 -13.45
CA SER A 214 -19.85 3.61 -14.23
C SER A 214 -21.34 3.58 -13.92
N LYS A 215 -21.90 4.72 -13.52
CA LYS A 215 -23.35 4.83 -13.27
C LYS A 215 -24.15 4.89 -14.55
N ASP A 216 -23.58 5.53 -15.57
CA ASP A 216 -24.11 5.62 -16.91
C ASP A 216 -23.09 5.00 -17.85
N ILE A 217 -23.32 3.73 -18.20
CA ILE A 217 -22.35 2.97 -19.00
C ILE A 217 -22.22 3.57 -20.40
N SER A 218 -23.27 4.11 -21.00
CA SER A 218 -23.22 4.69 -22.35
C SER A 218 -22.29 5.91 -22.42
N ASN A 219 -22.18 6.64 -21.31
CA ASN A 219 -21.35 7.84 -21.20
C ASN A 219 -20.13 7.63 -20.27
N ALA A 220 -19.66 6.38 -20.16
CA ALA A 220 -18.51 6.04 -19.34
C ALA A 220 -17.20 6.22 -20.11
N ILE A 221 -16.14 6.50 -19.35
CA ILE A 221 -14.77 6.60 -19.84
C ILE A 221 -13.88 5.63 -19.06
N SER A 222 -12.86 5.14 -19.73
CA SER A 222 -11.75 4.42 -19.16
C SER A 222 -10.46 5.11 -19.56
N ILE A 223 -9.53 5.24 -18.62
CA ILE A 223 -8.16 5.66 -18.90
C ILE A 223 -7.24 4.47 -18.68
N ARG A 224 -6.32 4.27 -19.61
CA ARG A 224 -5.23 3.30 -19.48
C ARG A 224 -3.93 4.03 -19.16
N THR A 225 -3.14 3.44 -18.28
CA THR A 225 -1.78 3.85 -17.94
C THR A 225 -0.90 2.60 -17.72
N THR A 226 0.36 2.79 -17.34
CA THR A 226 1.21 1.74 -16.79
C THR A 226 1.62 2.09 -15.36
N TYR A 227 2.12 1.11 -14.60
CA TYR A 227 2.67 1.38 -13.27
C TYR A 227 3.73 2.50 -13.30
N GLN A 228 4.67 2.43 -14.25
CA GLN A 228 5.74 3.41 -14.37
C GLN A 228 5.20 4.82 -14.66
N ARG A 229 4.19 4.94 -15.53
CA ARG A 229 3.54 6.22 -15.87
C ARG A 229 2.81 6.81 -14.66
N LEU A 230 2.08 5.99 -13.91
CA LEU A 230 1.42 6.42 -12.67
C LEU A 230 2.45 6.91 -11.62
N TYR A 231 3.54 6.17 -11.42
CA TYR A 231 4.61 6.53 -10.50
C TYR A 231 5.29 7.85 -10.86
N LEU A 232 5.61 8.05 -12.14
CA LEU A 232 6.19 9.30 -12.64
C LEU A 232 5.20 10.47 -12.59
N ALA A 233 3.93 10.25 -12.93
CA ALA A 233 2.91 11.29 -12.92
C ALA A 233 2.63 11.83 -11.51
N LEU A 234 2.82 11.00 -10.47
CA LEU A 234 2.78 11.37 -9.06
C LEU A 234 4.13 11.94 -8.55
N ASP A 235 4.99 12.39 -9.46
CA ASP A 235 6.31 12.96 -9.18
C ASP A 235 7.23 12.05 -8.36
N LYS A 236 7.02 10.72 -8.41
CA LYS A 236 7.70 9.75 -7.55
C LYS A 236 7.60 10.08 -6.06
N ASP A 237 6.50 10.71 -5.62
CA ASP A 237 6.35 11.17 -4.24
C ASP A 237 6.66 10.03 -3.24
N PRO A 238 7.74 10.18 -2.43
CA PRO A 238 8.18 9.09 -1.55
C PRO A 238 7.20 8.79 -0.42
N ASP A 239 6.24 9.67 -0.15
CA ASP A 239 5.20 9.47 0.86
C ASP A 239 3.95 8.77 0.26
N ILE A 240 3.92 8.53 -1.07
CA ILE A 240 2.89 7.73 -1.75
C ILE A 240 3.44 6.34 -2.08
N SER A 241 2.81 5.32 -1.51
CA SER A 241 3.12 3.91 -1.83
C SER A 241 2.18 3.38 -2.91
N ILE A 242 2.70 2.70 -3.93
CA ILE A 242 1.89 2.10 -5.00
C ILE A 242 2.09 0.59 -5.03
N GLY A 243 1.02 -0.19 -4.95
CA GLY A 243 1.11 -1.65 -4.82
C GLY A 243 -0.19 -2.44 -5.05
N ARG A 244 -0.05 -3.75 -5.23
CA ARG A 244 -1.15 -4.71 -5.35
C ARG A 244 -1.83 -5.00 -4.02
N ILE A 245 -3.12 -5.31 -4.10
CA ILE A 245 -3.91 -5.76 -2.95
C ILE A 245 -3.77 -7.25 -2.70
N ASN A 246 -3.60 -7.60 -1.42
CA ASN A 246 -3.66 -8.97 -0.93
C ASN A 246 -5.11 -9.36 -0.66
N TYR A 247 -5.61 -10.31 -1.44
CA TYR A 247 -6.95 -10.85 -1.26
C TYR A 247 -6.91 -12.00 -0.27
N ILE A 248 -7.62 -11.88 0.85
CA ILE A 248 -7.63 -12.88 1.92
C ILE A 248 -9.04 -13.32 2.32
N ASP A 249 -9.13 -14.51 2.90
CA ASP A 249 -10.32 -14.99 3.63
C ASP A 249 -10.18 -14.57 5.11
N PHE A 250 -10.86 -13.50 5.50
CA PHE A 250 -10.82 -12.99 6.88
C PHE A 250 -11.44 -13.93 7.92
N ASN A 251 -12.11 -15.01 7.50
CA ASN A 251 -12.54 -16.08 8.41
C ASN A 251 -11.38 -17.00 8.81
N LYS A 252 -10.31 -17.06 8.00
CA LYS A 252 -9.17 -17.97 8.19
C LYS A 252 -7.87 -17.25 8.50
N SER A 253 -7.80 -15.95 8.21
CA SER A 253 -6.55 -15.19 8.28
C SER A 253 -6.79 -13.76 8.75
N PHE A 254 -5.72 -13.15 9.22
CA PHE A 254 -5.71 -11.75 9.61
C PHE A 254 -4.88 -10.94 8.62
N SER A 255 -5.22 -9.66 8.43
CA SER A 255 -4.33 -8.74 7.73
C SER A 255 -3.11 -8.41 8.59
N GLY A 256 -2.05 -7.86 7.97
CA GLY A 256 -0.97 -7.27 8.76
C GLY A 256 -1.45 -6.05 9.55
N THR A 257 -1.05 -5.96 10.83
CA THR A 257 -1.54 -4.92 11.76
C THR A 257 -1.23 -3.51 11.30
N ASN A 258 -0.06 -3.32 10.67
CA ASN A 258 0.39 -2.02 10.17
C ASN A 258 0.24 -1.84 8.66
N SER A 259 -0.60 -2.65 8.03
CA SER A 259 -0.71 -2.71 6.58
C SER A 259 -2.13 -3.02 6.11
N THR A 260 -3.14 -2.80 6.96
CA THR A 260 -4.55 -3.15 6.71
C THR A 260 -5.08 -2.59 5.39
N GLN A 261 -4.57 -1.44 4.95
CA GLN A 261 -4.93 -0.80 3.69
C GLN A 261 -4.52 -1.58 2.43
N TRP A 262 -3.70 -2.61 2.57
CA TRP A 262 -3.25 -3.49 1.49
C TRP A 262 -4.01 -4.83 1.42
N TYR A 263 -5.10 -4.98 2.18
CA TYR A 263 -5.87 -6.22 2.26
C TYR A 263 -7.33 -6.00 1.93
N LYS A 264 -7.91 -6.98 1.23
CA LYS A 264 -9.33 -6.98 0.85
C LYS A 264 -9.89 -8.39 0.88
N ARG A 265 -11.21 -8.52 1.01
CA ARG A 265 -11.87 -9.83 0.97
C ARG A 265 -11.66 -10.50 -0.38
N PHE A 266 -11.48 -11.82 -0.36
CA PHE A 266 -11.33 -12.64 -1.57
C PHE A 266 -12.47 -12.48 -2.59
N SER A 267 -13.68 -12.14 -2.15
CA SER A 267 -14.83 -11.86 -3.03
C SER A 267 -14.58 -10.70 -4.03
N PHE A 268 -13.60 -9.83 -3.76
CA PHE A 268 -13.21 -8.72 -4.65
C PHE A 268 -11.96 -9.04 -5.50
N ALA A 269 -11.47 -10.28 -5.48
CA ALA A 269 -10.24 -10.64 -6.20
C ALA A 269 -10.30 -10.38 -7.72
N HIS A 270 -11.51 -10.37 -8.29
CA HIS A 270 -11.75 -10.03 -9.69
C HIS A 270 -11.35 -8.58 -10.04
N GLU A 271 -11.28 -7.68 -9.05
CA GLU A 271 -10.90 -6.29 -9.26
C GLU A 271 -9.40 -6.10 -9.52
N LYS A 272 -8.53 -7.10 -9.26
CA LYS A 272 -7.08 -7.04 -9.50
C LYS A 272 -6.47 -5.67 -9.13
N GLU A 273 -6.78 -5.22 -7.92
CA GLU A 273 -6.65 -3.83 -7.52
C GLU A 273 -5.18 -3.47 -7.23
N VAL A 274 -4.75 -2.35 -7.81
CA VAL A 274 -3.50 -1.64 -7.49
C VAL A 274 -3.88 -0.31 -6.85
N ARG A 275 -3.36 -0.03 -5.65
CA ARG A 275 -3.59 1.23 -4.93
C ARG A 275 -2.36 2.09 -4.93
N ALA A 276 -2.53 3.38 -5.20
CA ALA A 276 -1.68 4.42 -4.64
C ALA A 276 -2.24 4.82 -3.28
N VAL A 277 -1.40 4.84 -2.25
CA VAL A 277 -1.78 5.01 -0.85
C VAL A 277 -0.95 6.12 -0.23
N PHE A 278 -1.62 7.07 0.40
CA PHE A 278 -1.03 8.13 1.20
C PHE A 278 -1.54 8.05 2.64
N LEU A 279 -0.61 7.99 3.60
CA LEU A 279 -0.91 7.88 5.03
C LEU A 279 -0.43 9.15 5.73
N ASN A 280 -1.35 10.02 6.14
CA ASN A 280 -0.95 11.27 6.80
C ASN A 280 -2.01 11.76 7.82
N PRO A 281 -1.75 11.59 9.12
CA PRO A 281 -2.64 12.02 10.20
C PRO A 281 -3.03 13.50 10.18
N ASN A 282 -2.20 14.37 9.57
CA ASN A 282 -2.48 15.80 9.49
C ASN A 282 -3.71 16.12 8.63
N TYR A 283 -4.12 15.19 7.77
CA TYR A 283 -5.26 15.36 6.87
C TYR A 283 -6.53 14.63 7.34
N LYS A 284 -6.56 14.09 8.57
CA LYS A 284 -7.67 13.25 9.06
C LYS A 284 -9.07 13.88 8.96
N GLU A 285 -9.17 15.20 8.90
CA GLU A 285 -10.46 15.92 8.77
C GLU A 285 -10.93 16.04 7.30
N GLN A 286 -10.05 15.83 6.31
CA GLN A 286 -10.37 15.97 4.89
C GLN A 286 -11.01 14.69 4.35
N PRO A 287 -12.12 14.74 3.58
CA PRO A 287 -12.74 13.53 3.01
C PRO A 287 -11.89 12.86 1.92
N GLY A 288 -10.98 13.62 1.32
CA GLY A 288 -9.99 13.15 0.37
C GLY A 288 -9.00 14.24 0.02
N ILE A 289 -7.95 13.87 -0.71
CA ILE A 289 -6.82 14.74 -1.04
C ILE A 289 -6.59 14.69 -2.54
N GLU A 290 -6.31 15.85 -3.14
CA GLU A 290 -5.95 15.95 -4.55
C GLU A 290 -4.43 15.99 -4.68
N PHE A 291 -3.88 15.05 -5.43
CA PHE A 291 -2.47 15.03 -5.78
C PHE A 291 -2.33 15.53 -7.21
N PRO A 292 -1.62 16.65 -7.44
CA PRO A 292 -1.32 17.12 -8.78
C PRO A 292 -0.60 16.04 -9.58
N VAL A 293 -0.97 15.91 -10.85
CA VAL A 293 -0.36 14.96 -11.78
C VAL A 293 -0.16 15.59 -13.14
N ASP A 294 0.92 15.18 -13.82
CA ASP A 294 1.06 15.41 -15.24
C ASP A 294 0.18 14.41 -16.01
N LEU A 295 -0.86 14.91 -16.68
CA LEU A 295 -1.80 14.09 -17.45
C LEU A 295 -1.19 13.52 -18.73
N ASP A 296 -0.20 14.19 -19.31
CA ASP A 296 0.52 13.72 -20.49
C ASP A 296 1.42 12.52 -20.16
N ILE A 297 1.95 12.48 -18.94
CA ILE A 297 2.65 11.31 -18.38
C ILE A 297 1.65 10.27 -17.89
N LEU A 298 0.59 10.65 -17.17
CA LEU A 298 -0.34 9.70 -16.57
C LEU A 298 -1.09 8.91 -17.65
N ILE A 299 -1.73 9.58 -18.60
CA ILE A 299 -2.67 8.93 -19.52
C ILE A 299 -1.91 8.43 -20.73
N ASP A 300 -1.95 7.12 -20.96
CA ASP A 300 -1.47 6.50 -22.20
C ASP A 300 -2.56 6.57 -23.27
N LYS A 301 -3.74 6.01 -22.98
CA LYS A 301 -4.90 6.00 -23.88
C LYS A 301 -6.20 6.29 -23.14
N ILE A 302 -7.15 6.84 -23.88
CA ILE A 302 -8.52 7.08 -23.42
C ILE A 302 -9.45 6.15 -24.20
N TYR A 303 -10.33 5.47 -23.50
CA TYR A 303 -11.34 4.60 -24.06
C TYR A 303 -12.71 5.15 -23.70
N VAL A 304 -13.61 5.22 -24.67
CA VAL A 304 -15.05 5.40 -24.40
C VAL A 304 -15.73 4.03 -24.34
N SER A 305 -16.82 3.98 -23.59
CA SER A 305 -17.61 2.77 -23.36
C SER A 305 -17.94 1.97 -24.63
N PRO A 306 -18.06 0.64 -24.53
CA PRO A 306 -18.56 -0.20 -25.63
C PRO A 306 -19.97 0.18 -26.10
N SER A 307 -20.77 0.81 -25.23
CA SER A 307 -22.13 1.26 -25.53
C SER A 307 -22.23 2.75 -25.85
N ALA A 308 -21.10 3.43 -26.07
CA ALA A 308 -21.07 4.84 -26.38
C ALA A 308 -21.51 5.13 -27.83
N ASP A 309 -22.34 6.14 -28.00
CA ASP A 309 -22.67 6.71 -29.31
C ASP A 309 -21.53 7.58 -29.86
N ASN A 310 -21.51 7.79 -31.18
CA ASN A 310 -20.48 8.61 -31.84
C ASN A 310 -20.44 10.06 -31.33
N TRP A 311 -21.60 10.66 -31.02
CA TRP A 311 -21.63 12.03 -30.49
C TRP A 311 -20.87 12.15 -29.17
N PHE A 312 -20.87 11.09 -28.34
CA PHE A 312 -20.15 11.07 -27.07
C PHE A 312 -18.63 10.96 -27.32
N VAL A 313 -18.21 10.17 -28.31
CA VAL A 313 -16.81 10.11 -28.75
C VAL A 313 -16.31 11.51 -29.13
N ASP A 314 -17.10 12.24 -29.92
CA ASP A 314 -16.73 13.58 -30.38
C ASP A 314 -16.71 14.59 -29.22
N LEU A 315 -17.65 14.48 -28.27
CA LEU A 315 -17.60 15.26 -27.03
C LEU A 315 -16.32 15.01 -26.22
N VAL A 316 -15.86 13.75 -26.14
CA VAL A 316 -14.61 13.39 -25.44
C VAL A 316 -13.39 13.97 -26.17
N LYS A 317 -13.39 14.00 -27.50
CA LYS A 317 -12.33 14.67 -28.29
C LYS A 317 -12.32 16.18 -28.06
N ASP A 318 -13.49 16.82 -28.10
CA ASP A 318 -13.59 18.26 -27.88
C ASP A 318 -13.14 18.65 -26.48
N ILE A 319 -13.55 17.88 -25.45
CA ILE A 319 -13.22 18.21 -24.07
C ILE A 319 -11.73 18.00 -23.78
N THR A 320 -11.11 16.94 -24.29
CA THR A 320 -9.67 16.68 -24.11
C THR A 320 -8.84 17.75 -24.81
N SER A 321 -9.18 18.10 -26.05
CA SER A 321 -8.57 19.20 -26.81
C SER A 321 -8.69 20.54 -26.07
N LYS A 322 -9.87 20.85 -25.53
CA LYS A 322 -10.10 22.07 -24.72
C LYS A 322 -9.18 22.17 -23.50
N TYR A 323 -8.85 21.04 -22.88
CA TYR A 323 -7.92 21.00 -21.74
C TYR A 323 -6.44 20.82 -22.15
N GLY A 324 -6.16 20.80 -23.46
CA GLY A 324 -4.81 20.69 -24.01
C GLY A 324 -4.19 19.30 -23.87
N LEU A 325 -5.01 18.25 -23.77
CA LEU A 325 -4.54 16.86 -23.66
C LEU A 325 -4.65 16.18 -25.03
N ASP A 326 -3.50 15.96 -25.68
CA ASP A 326 -3.43 15.26 -26.97
C ASP A 326 -3.17 13.75 -26.73
N LYS A 327 -4.26 12.98 -26.69
CA LYS A 327 -4.23 11.53 -26.48
C LYS A 327 -5.15 10.81 -27.44
N GLU A 328 -4.76 9.60 -27.80
CA GLU A 328 -5.60 8.72 -28.61
C GLU A 328 -6.89 8.38 -27.85
N ILE A 329 -8.03 8.67 -28.48
CA ILE A 329 -9.37 8.34 -27.98
C ILE A 329 -9.91 7.19 -28.83
N LEU A 330 -10.12 6.07 -28.17
CA LEU A 330 -10.59 4.83 -28.77
C LEU A 330 -12.01 4.53 -28.33
N HIS A 331 -12.80 3.96 -29.24
CA HIS A 331 -13.98 3.21 -28.83
C HIS A 331 -13.51 1.87 -28.25
N SER A 332 -14.16 1.39 -27.19
CA SER A 332 -13.78 0.13 -26.54
C SER A 332 -13.69 -1.01 -27.54
N ASP A 333 -12.65 -1.85 -27.41
CA ASP A 333 -12.49 -3.02 -28.26
C ASP A 333 -13.65 -4.01 -28.12
N LEU A 334 -14.37 -3.97 -27.00
CA LEU A 334 -15.56 -4.78 -26.75
C LEU A 334 -16.75 -4.42 -27.67
N ALA A 335 -16.72 -3.26 -28.34
CA ALA A 335 -17.73 -2.88 -29.34
C ALA A 335 -17.45 -3.43 -30.75
N LYS A 336 -16.29 -4.07 -30.96
CA LYS A 336 -15.91 -4.60 -32.29
C LYS A 336 -16.89 -5.69 -32.71
N LYS A 337 -17.33 -5.62 -33.97
CA LYS A 337 -18.22 -6.63 -34.55
C LYS A 337 -17.44 -7.93 -34.78
N PRO A 338 -17.92 -9.07 -34.27
CA PRO A 338 -17.33 -10.37 -34.56
C PRO A 338 -17.57 -10.76 -36.03
N LEU A 339 -16.64 -11.53 -36.58
CA LEU A 339 -16.83 -12.25 -37.83
C LEU A 339 -17.38 -13.64 -37.49
N TYR A 340 -18.52 -14.02 -38.07
CA TYR A 340 -19.13 -15.35 -37.93
C TYR A 340 -19.04 -16.13 -39.23
#